data_AF-A0A059EYA6-F1
#
_entry.id   AF-A0A059EYA6-F1
#
_cell.length_a   1.000
_cell.length_b   1.000
_cell.length_c   1.000
_cell.angle_alpha   90.00
_cell.angle_beta   90.00
_cell.angle_gamma   90.00
#
_symmetry.space_group_name_H-M   'P 1'
#
loop_
_entity.id
_entity.type
_entity.pdbx_description
1 polymer ?
#
loop_
_entity_poly.entity_id
_entity_poly.type
_entity_poly.pdbx_seq_one_letter_code
_entity_poly.pdbx_strand_id
1 'polypeptide(L)'
;MQIKIKNKITRVFTQIIPNKKAGTIMPIIYVQFISGSTIWADERKSYSSLMEKGFIHDTICHKYNFLNKENDVHTQFVESFHNSLKLEI
;
A
#
# COMPACT_ATOMS: atom_id res chain seq x y z
N MET A 1 21.62 -1.25 15.46
CA MET A 1 21.15 -0.10 14.68
C MET A 1 19.68 0.11 15.01
N GLN A 2 19.34 1.11 15.83
CA GLN A 2 17.95 1.42 16.17
C GLN A 2 17.44 2.53 15.25
N ILE A 3 16.52 2.18 14.35
CA ILE A 3 15.77 3.17 13.56
C ILE A 3 14.52 3.51 14.38
N LYS A 4 14.44 4.75 14.90
CA LYS A 4 13.23 5.27 15.55
C LYS A 4 12.17 5.51 14.49
N ILE A 5 11.24 4.59 14.33
CA ILE A 5 10.02 4.80 13.54
C ILE A 5 9.06 5.61 14.41
N LYS A 6 8.78 6.87 14.03
CA LYS A 6 7.85 7.76 14.77
C LYS A 6 6.37 7.42 14.52
N ASN A 7 6.03 6.79 13.41
CA ASN A 7 4.65 6.38 13.12
C ASN A 7 4.47 4.88 13.40
N LYS A 8 3.78 4.56 14.51
CA LYS A 8 3.37 3.19 14.78
C LYS A 8 2.29 2.80 13.79
N ILE A 9 2.55 1.74 13.02
CA ILE A 9 1.51 1.02 12.30
C ILE A 9 0.58 0.43 13.36
N THR A 10 -0.65 0.92 13.41
CA THR A 10 -1.63 0.56 14.44
C THR A 10 -2.49 -0.62 14.03
N ARG A 11 -2.63 -0.87 12.72
CA ARG A 11 -3.48 -1.91 12.16
C ARG A 11 -2.93 -2.41 10.84
N VAL A 12 -3.06 -3.72 10.63
CA VAL A 12 -2.71 -4.40 9.38
C VAL A 12 -3.89 -5.27 8.95
N PHE A 13 -4.16 -5.31 7.64
CA PHE A 13 -5.20 -6.14 7.02
C PHE A 13 -4.58 -6.98 5.91
N THR A 14 -4.91 -8.27 5.88
CA THR A 14 -4.46 -9.22 4.86
C THR A 14 -5.63 -10.06 4.38
N GLN A 15 -5.65 -10.36 3.08
CA GLN A 15 -6.65 -11.22 2.48
C GLN A 15 -6.03 -11.99 1.31
N ILE A 16 -6.32 -13.30 1.26
CA ILE A 16 -5.98 -14.12 0.10
C ILE A 16 -6.95 -13.77 -1.01
N ILE A 17 -6.42 -13.31 -2.15
CA ILE A 17 -7.20 -12.92 -3.32
C ILE A 17 -6.88 -13.83 -4.50
N PRO A 18 -7.86 -14.14 -5.36
CA PRO A 18 -7.66 -15.06 -6.48
C PRO A 18 -6.75 -14.49 -7.58
N ASN A 19 -6.67 -13.17 -7.73
CA ASN A 19 -5.81 -12.51 -8.70
C ASN A 19 -5.54 -11.05 -8.32
N LYS A 20 -4.47 -10.47 -8.88
CA LYS A 20 -4.06 -9.07 -8.65
C LYS A 20 -4.65 -8.07 -9.66
N LYS A 21 -5.80 -8.37 -10.28
CA LYS A 21 -6.44 -7.47 -11.27
C LYS A 21 -7.19 -6.34 -10.56
N ALA A 22 -7.34 -5.20 -11.23
CA ALA A 22 -8.07 -4.04 -10.70
C ALA A 22 -9.49 -4.41 -10.24
N GLY A 23 -10.21 -5.21 -11.03
CA GLY A 23 -11.57 -5.66 -10.69
C GLY A 23 -11.68 -6.46 -9.38
N THR A 24 -10.58 -7.04 -8.89
CA THR A 24 -10.54 -7.77 -7.61
C THR A 24 -10.06 -6.85 -6.48
N ILE A 25 -9.05 -6.02 -6.73
CA ILE A 25 -8.43 -5.18 -5.69
C ILE A 25 -9.27 -3.93 -5.37
N MET A 26 -9.85 -3.29 -6.38
CA MET A 26 -10.59 -2.03 -6.20
C MET A 26 -11.78 -2.16 -5.25
N PRO A 27 -12.67 -3.18 -5.38
CA PRO A 27 -13.77 -3.35 -4.44
C PRO A 27 -13.30 -3.53 -3.00
N ILE A 28 -12.19 -4.24 -2.78
CA ILE A 28 -11.61 -4.44 -1.45
C ILE A 28 -11.18 -3.08 -0.87
N ILE A 29 -10.48 -2.25 -1.65
CA ILE A 29 -10.07 -0.91 -1.22
C ILE A 29 -11.29 -0.06 -0.86
N TYR A 30 -12.35 -0.06 -1.68
CA TYR A 30 -13.54 0.75 -1.42
C TYR A 30 -14.31 0.33 -0.16
N VAL A 31 -14.25 -0.94 0.22
CA VAL A 31 -14.86 -1.43 1.47
C VAL A 31 -13.98 -1.12 2.68
N GLN A 32 -12.66 -1.12 2.52
CA GLN A 32 -11.71 -0.91 3.63
C GLN A 32 -11.45 0.57 3.93
N PHE A 33 -11.56 1.45 2.94
CA PHE A 33 -11.17 2.86 3.06
C PHE A 33 -12.28 3.81 2.63
N ILE A 34 -12.37 4.95 3.30
CA ILE A 34 -13.31 6.01 2.99
C ILE A 34 -12.73 6.87 1.86
N SER A 35 -13.57 7.31 0.90
CA SER A 35 -13.19 8.26 -0.14
C SER A 35 -12.54 9.52 0.46
N GLY A 36 -11.50 10.05 -0.19
CA GLY A 36 -10.67 11.14 0.35
C GLY A 36 -9.49 10.67 1.22
N SER A 37 -9.36 9.38 1.50
CA SER A 37 -8.15 8.83 2.11
C SER A 37 -6.97 8.89 1.14
N THR A 38 -5.78 9.18 1.67
CA THR A 38 -4.52 9.05 0.91
C THR A 38 -4.06 7.61 0.91
N ILE A 39 -3.92 7.02 -0.28
CA ILE A 39 -3.43 5.66 -0.47
C ILE A 39 -2.02 5.74 -1.05
N TRP A 40 -1.07 5.17 -0.30
CA TRP A 40 0.31 5.02 -0.70
C TRP A 40 0.51 3.62 -1.29
N ALA A 41 0.81 3.55 -2.58
CA ALA A 41 1.06 2.28 -3.25
C ALA A 41 2.16 2.42 -4.31
N ASP A 42 2.69 1.29 -4.76
CA ASP A 42 3.58 1.22 -5.91
C ASP A 42 2.81 1.57 -7.21
N GLU A 43 3.54 1.99 -8.25
CA GLU A 43 3.04 2.53 -9.54
C GLU A 43 2.41 1.46 -10.46
N ARG A 44 1.58 0.57 -9.92
CA ARG A 44 0.87 -0.42 -10.74
C ARG A 44 -0.37 0.18 -11.40
N LYS A 45 -0.51 -0.08 -12.69
CA LYS A 45 -1.69 0.28 -13.50
C LYS A 45 -3.03 -0.21 -12.92
N SER A 46 -3.03 -1.24 -12.08
CA SER A 46 -4.24 -1.70 -11.38
C SER A 46 -4.85 -0.63 -10.47
N TYR A 47 -4.04 0.33 -9.99
CA TYR A 47 -4.46 1.40 -9.09
C TYR A 47 -4.85 2.70 -9.81
N SER A 48 -4.81 2.75 -11.15
CA SER A 48 -5.09 3.98 -11.91
C SER A 48 -6.52 4.51 -11.68
N SER A 49 -7.47 3.64 -11.35
CA SER A 49 -8.87 3.99 -11.09
C SER A 49 -9.12 4.57 -9.68
N LEU A 50 -8.08 4.68 -8.82
CA LEU A 50 -8.19 5.29 -7.50
C LEU A 50 -8.52 6.78 -7.59
N MET A 51 -7.85 7.50 -8.51
CA MET A 51 -8.10 8.93 -8.71
C MET A 51 -9.52 9.22 -9.19
N GLU A 52 -10.05 8.40 -10.12
CA GLU A 52 -11.42 8.55 -10.64
C GLU A 52 -12.50 8.36 -9.55
N LYS A 53 -12.13 7.74 -8.43
CA LYS A 53 -13.02 7.42 -7.31
C LYS A 53 -12.81 8.33 -6.09
N GLY A 54 -12.05 9.41 -6.25
CA GLY A 54 -11.83 10.41 -5.21
C GLY A 54 -10.80 10.02 -4.14
N PHE A 55 -9.92 9.05 -4.43
CA PHE A 55 -8.77 8.77 -3.58
C PHE A 55 -7.56 9.58 -4.03
N ILE A 56 -6.79 10.09 -3.07
CA ILE A 56 -5.49 10.70 -3.35
C ILE A 56 -4.50 9.53 -3.49
N HIS A 57 -4.01 9.32 -4.71
CA HIS A 57 -3.03 8.27 -4.99
C HIS A 57 -1.66 8.90 -5.12
N ASP A 58 -0.87 8.82 -4.05
CA ASP A 58 0.55 9.14 -4.10
C ASP A 58 1.36 7.88 -4.36
N THR A 59 2.29 7.98 -5.29
CA THR A 59 3.09 6.85 -5.74
C THR A 59 4.51 6.94 -5.21
N ILE A 60 5.11 5.77 -4.93
CA ILE A 60 6.52 5.65 -4.62
C ILE A 60 7.16 4.82 -5.71
N CYS A 61 8.00 5.46 -6.54
CA CYS A 61 8.71 4.76 -7.61
C CYS A 61 9.79 3.84 -7.02
N HIS A 62 9.51 2.54 -6.96
CA HIS A 62 10.41 1.53 -6.38
C HIS A 62 11.74 1.38 -7.14
N LYS A 63 11.85 1.95 -8.35
CA LYS A 63 13.09 1.98 -9.12
C LYS A 63 14.13 2.96 -8.54
N TYR A 64 13.68 4.02 -7.86
CA TYR A 64 14.56 5.13 -7.46
C TYR A 64 14.55 5.40 -5.96
N ASN A 65 13.44 5.17 -5.25
CA ASN A 65 13.39 5.37 -3.80
C ASN A 65 12.43 4.37 -3.12
N PHE A 66 12.85 3.79 -1.99
CA PHE A 66 12.01 3.02 -1.06
C PHE A 66 11.39 3.89 0.06
N LEU A 67 11.57 5.20 -0.10
CA LEU A 67 11.36 6.24 0.88
C LEU A 67 10.82 7.44 0.11
N ASN A 68 9.60 7.85 0.38
CA ASN A 68 9.19 9.16 -0.10
C ASN A 68 9.86 10.22 0.77
N LYS A 69 10.85 10.92 0.19
CA LYS A 69 11.69 11.89 0.90
C LYS A 69 10.93 13.12 1.42
N GLU A 70 9.72 13.36 0.92
CA GLU A 70 8.91 14.52 1.28
C GLU A 70 8.00 14.27 2.49
N ASN A 71 7.61 13.02 2.74
CA ASN A 71 6.63 12.66 3.77
C ASN A 71 7.01 11.44 4.63
N ASP A 72 8.23 10.93 4.47
CA ASP A 72 8.83 9.84 5.27
C ASP A 72 7.99 8.54 5.24
N VAL A 73 7.25 8.33 4.15
CA VAL A 73 6.45 7.12 3.95
C VAL A 73 7.37 5.97 3.50
N HIS A 74 7.39 4.92 4.31
CA HIS A 74 8.15 3.70 4.06
C HIS A 74 7.25 2.56 3.57
N THR A 75 7.43 2.10 2.33
CA THR A 75 6.74 0.91 1.81
C THR A 75 7.44 -0.40 2.20
N GLN A 76 8.68 -0.34 2.70
CA GLN A 76 9.48 -1.51 3.10
C GLN A 76 8.79 -2.38 4.16
N PHE A 77 7.99 -1.80 5.04
CA PHE A 77 7.21 -2.57 6.02
C PHE A 77 6.23 -3.52 5.32
N VAL A 78 5.53 -3.04 4.28
CA VAL A 78 4.55 -3.83 3.54
C VAL A 78 5.23 -5.01 2.85
N GLU A 79 6.42 -4.80 2.26
CA GLU A 79 7.21 -5.87 1.63
C GLU A 79 7.72 -6.89 2.64
N SER A 80 8.32 -6.43 3.74
CA SER A 80 8.82 -7.31 4.80
C SER A 80 7.70 -8.17 5.38
N PHE A 81 6.54 -7.55 5.64
CA PHE A 81 5.38 -8.24 6.18
C PHE A 81 4.81 -9.25 5.17
N HIS A 82 4.76 -8.90 3.87
CA HIS A 82 4.36 -9.84 2.83
C HIS A 82 5.29 -11.06 2.74
N ASN A 83 6.60 -10.88 2.92
CA ASN A 83 7.55 -12.00 2.94
C ASN A 83 7.36 -12.90 4.17
N SER A 84 7.06 -12.33 5.35
CA SER A 84 6.71 -13.13 6.53
C SER A 84 5.47 -13.99 6.28
N LEU A 85 4.43 -13.44 5.66
CA LEU A 85 3.21 -14.19 5.35
C LEU A 85 3.45 -15.37 4.38
N LYS A 86 4.37 -15.22 3.42
CA LYS A 86 4.72 -16.32 2.50
C LYS A 86 5.36 -17.51 3.21
N LEU A 87 5.92 -17.33 4.41
CA LEU A 87 6.50 -18.41 5.19
C LEU A 87 5.44 -19.16 6.01
N GLU A 88 4.25 -18.58 6.19
CA GLU A 88 3.16 -19.13 7.00
C GLU A 88 2.04 -19.79 6.16
N ILE A 89 2.13 -19.72 4.83
CA ILE A 89 1.17 -20.31 3.86
C ILE A 89 1.86 -21.44 3.11
#